data_AF-A0A1I0EHT5-F1
#
_entry.id   AF-A0A1I0EHT5-F1
#
_cell.length_a   1.000
_cell.length_b   1.000
_cell.length_c   1.000
_cell.angle_alpha   90.00
_cell.angle_beta   90.00
_cell.angle_gamma   90.00
#
_symmetry.space_group_name_H-M   'P 1'
#
loop_
_entity.id
_entity.type
_entity.pdbx_description
1 polymer ?
#
loop_
_entity_poly.entity_id
_entity_poly.type
_entity_poly.pdbx_seq_one_letter_code
_entity_poly.pdbx_strand_id
1 'polypeptide(L)'
;MDLADWTDEELYSVREKLQTWCVKRQEPTWTNKFLNWTGFMGAFSILTGLMDIFFGGPAPVNVLLVVFGALACFSWYKGDKQRKKNIQFLKKLDQEIARRSDKSKKNPPAIGDVQEHIS
;
A
#
# COMPACT_ATOMS: atom_id res chain seq x y z
N MET A 1 15.80 -8.68 0.86
CA MET A 1 15.77 -8.61 2.33
C MET A 1 14.70 -9.57 2.78
N ASP A 2 15.09 -10.57 3.55
CA ASP A 2 14.17 -11.51 4.15
C ASP A 2 13.64 -10.93 5.47
N LEU A 3 12.37 -11.14 5.76
CA LEU A 3 11.74 -10.72 7.03
C LEU A 3 12.27 -11.55 8.22
N ALA A 4 12.89 -12.69 7.92
CA ALA A 4 13.53 -13.55 8.91
C ALA A 4 14.74 -12.89 9.61
N ASP A 5 15.42 -11.96 8.94
CA ASP A 5 16.64 -11.32 9.45
C ASP A 5 16.35 -10.15 10.41
N TRP A 6 15.09 -9.76 10.57
CA TRP A 6 14.68 -8.57 11.34
C TRP A 6 14.42 -8.91 12.80
N THR A 7 14.76 -7.97 13.69
CA THR A 7 14.43 -8.09 15.13
C THR A 7 12.92 -7.94 15.37
N ASP A 8 12.42 -8.50 16.47
CA ASP A 8 10.98 -8.40 16.79
C ASP A 8 10.55 -6.93 16.96
N GLU A 9 11.40 -6.09 17.56
CA GLU A 9 11.15 -4.65 17.74
C GLU A 9 10.99 -3.91 16.39
N GLU A 10 11.87 -4.19 15.43
CA GLU A 10 11.78 -3.61 14.08
C GLU A 10 10.52 -4.09 13.35
N LEU A 11 10.16 -5.37 13.51
CA LEU A 11 8.98 -5.96 12.89
C LEU A 11 7.69 -5.28 13.38
N TYR A 12 7.56 -5.09 14.70
CA TYR A 12 6.40 -4.42 15.31
C TYR A 12 6.38 -2.92 14.99
N SER A 13 7.51 -2.23 15.04
CA SER A 13 7.63 -0.81 14.70
C SER A 13 7.22 -0.52 13.25
N VAL A 14 7.71 -1.35 12.31
CA VAL A 14 7.36 -1.21 10.89
C VAL A 14 5.89 -1.56 10.67
N ARG A 15 5.38 -2.62 11.31
CA ARG A 15 3.95 -2.97 11.25
C ARG A 15 3.07 -1.81 11.73
N GLU A 16 3.36 -1.21 12.88
CA GLU A 16 2.55 -0.13 13.46
C GLU A 16 2.54 1.12 12.56
N LYS A 17 3.70 1.53 12.05
CA LYS A 17 3.82 2.65 11.11
C LYS A 17 3.04 2.38 9.83
N LEU A 18 3.13 1.16 9.30
CA LEU A 18 2.46 0.77 8.07
C LEU A 18 0.94 0.63 8.27
N GLN A 19 0.50 0.16 9.43
CA GLN A 19 -0.90 0.08 9.81
C GLN A 19 -1.49 1.47 10.00
N THR A 20 -0.80 2.38 10.69
CA THR A 20 -1.19 3.79 10.81
C THR A 20 -1.30 4.47 9.45
N TRP A 21 -0.31 4.23 8.58
CA TRP A 21 -0.34 4.70 7.19
C TRP A 21 -1.53 4.12 6.41
N CYS A 22 -1.82 2.83 6.59
CA CYS A 22 -2.94 2.17 5.93
C CYS A 22 -4.27 2.74 6.39
N VAL A 23 -4.49 2.88 7.70
CA VAL A 23 -5.72 3.45 8.30
C VAL A 23 -5.92 4.89 7.82
N LYS A 24 -4.89 5.75 7.93
CA LYS A 24 -4.96 7.15 7.44
C LYS A 24 -5.24 7.26 5.94
N ARG A 25 -4.85 6.23 5.17
CA ARG A 25 -5.07 6.14 3.72
C ARG A 25 -6.27 5.25 3.35
N GLN A 26 -7.03 4.76 4.32
CA GLN A 26 -8.24 3.97 4.13
C GLN A 26 -9.46 4.70 4.69
N GLU A 27 -9.23 5.65 5.60
CA GLU A 27 -10.17 6.73 5.87
C GLU A 27 -10.64 7.35 4.55
N PRO A 28 -11.93 7.72 4.45
CA PRO A 28 -12.49 8.45 3.32
C PRO A 28 -12.00 9.90 3.33
N THR A 29 -10.70 10.10 3.51
CA THR A 29 -10.03 11.38 3.50
C THR A 29 -10.13 11.94 2.09
N TRP A 30 -10.32 13.26 2.02
CA TRP A 30 -10.46 14.03 0.78
C TRP A 30 -9.46 13.62 -0.31
N THR A 31 -8.22 13.24 0.04
CA THR A 31 -7.18 12.74 -0.87
C THR A 31 -7.55 11.45 -1.61
N ASN A 32 -8.21 10.47 -0.97
CA ASN A 32 -8.63 9.24 -1.64
C ASN A 32 -9.77 9.48 -2.62
N LYS A 33 -10.76 10.29 -2.21
CA LYS A 33 -11.83 10.76 -3.10
C LYS A 33 -11.25 11.56 -4.26
N PHE A 34 -10.26 12.41 -4.00
CA PHE A 34 -9.57 13.22 -5.01
C PHE A 34 -8.77 12.38 -5.99
N LEU A 35 -8.07 11.33 -5.54
CA LEU A 35 -7.38 10.40 -6.44
C LEU A 35 -8.37 9.64 -7.32
N ASN A 36 -9.47 9.13 -6.76
CA ASN A 36 -10.48 8.44 -7.56
C ASN A 36 -11.17 9.40 -8.56
N TRP A 37 -11.44 10.63 -8.14
CA TRP A 37 -12.00 11.69 -8.97
C TRP A 37 -11.06 12.13 -10.09
N THR A 38 -9.75 12.27 -9.81
CA THR A 38 -8.75 12.62 -10.83
C THR A 38 -8.55 11.49 -11.86
N GLY A 39 -8.68 10.23 -11.44
CA GLY A 39 -8.74 9.10 -12.38
C GLY A 39 -9.96 9.16 -13.31
N PHE A 40 -11.14 9.46 -12.76
CA PHE A 40 -12.38 9.62 -13.54
C PHE A 40 -12.31 10.81 -14.52
N MET A 41 -11.90 11.98 -14.04
CA MET A 41 -11.71 13.16 -14.88
C MET A 41 -10.63 12.94 -15.95
N GLY A 42 -9.57 12.19 -15.62
CA GLY A 42 -8.55 11.81 -16.60
C GLY A 42 -9.11 10.95 -17.73
N ALA A 43 -9.89 9.92 -17.41
CA ALA A 43 -10.55 9.07 -18.40
C ALA A 43 -11.56 9.86 -19.26
N PHE A 44 -12.32 10.76 -18.62
CA PHE A 44 -13.25 11.65 -19.31
C PHE A 44 -12.51 12.58 -20.29
N SER A 45 -11.41 13.20 -19.88
CA SER A 45 -10.60 14.07 -20.75
C SER A 45 -9.98 13.32 -21.94
N ILE A 46 -9.54 12.06 -21.76
CA ILE A 46 -9.06 11.22 -22.88
C ILE A 46 -10.19 10.97 -23.87
N LEU A 47 -11.37 10.58 -23.37
CA LEU A 47 -12.51 10.27 -24.22
C LEU A 47 -12.94 11.51 -25.02
N THR A 48 -13.11 12.65 -24.36
CA THR A 48 -13.50 13.90 -25.01
C THR A 48 -12.45 14.37 -26.01
N GLY A 49 -11.16 14.36 -25.63
CA GLY A 49 -10.08 14.76 -26.53
C GLY A 49 -9.96 13.87 -27.77
N LEU A 50 -10.19 12.56 -27.63
CA LEU A 50 -10.22 11.64 -28.78
C LEU A 50 -11.43 11.89 -29.68
N MET A 51 -12.63 12.08 -29.10
CA MET A 51 -13.84 12.39 -29.87
C MET A 51 -13.68 13.70 -30.65
N ASP A 52 -13.12 14.74 -30.03
CA ASP A 52 -12.89 16.03 -30.69
C ASP A 52 -11.84 15.93 -31.81
N ILE A 53 -10.84 15.06 -31.70
CA ILE A 53 -9.89 14.78 -32.80
C ILE A 53 -10.59 14.06 -33.96
N PHE A 54 -11.47 13.09 -33.66
CA PHE A 54 -12.19 12.31 -34.68
C PHE A 54 -13.27 13.12 -35.42
N PHE A 55 -14.01 13.99 -34.71
CA PHE A 55 -15.12 14.75 -35.29
C PHE A 55 -14.75 16.19 -35.69
N GLY A 56 -13.75 16.80 -35.05
CA GLY A 56 -13.35 18.20 -35.26
C GLY A 56 -11.95 18.38 -35.88
N GLY A 57 -11.19 17.30 -36.06
CA GLY A 57 -9.81 17.34 -36.56
C GLY A 57 -8.76 17.54 -35.46
N PRO A 58 -7.48 17.25 -35.74
CA PRO A 58 -6.42 17.30 -34.74
C PRO A 58 -6.04 18.74 -34.38
N ALA A 59 -6.53 19.21 -33.24
CA ALA A 59 -6.11 20.47 -32.63
C ALA A 59 -5.08 20.23 -31.50
N PRO A 60 -4.05 21.11 -31.34
CA PRO A 60 -3.04 20.96 -30.29
C PRO A 60 -3.62 20.84 -28.87
N VAL A 61 -4.72 21.54 -28.62
CA VAL A 61 -5.47 21.50 -27.35
C VAL A 61 -6.04 20.11 -27.07
N ASN A 62 -6.57 19.43 -28.08
CA ASN A 62 -7.18 18.10 -27.91
C ASN A 62 -6.11 17.04 -27.62
N VAL A 63 -4.94 17.16 -28.28
CA VAL A 63 -3.78 16.30 -28.01
C VAL A 63 -3.26 16.49 -26.58
N LEU A 64 -3.18 17.75 -26.11
CA LEU A 64 -2.82 18.05 -24.72
C LEU A 64 -3.81 17.43 -23.72
N LEU A 65 -5.12 17.51 -23.97
CA LEU A 65 -6.13 16.88 -23.11
C LEU A 65 -5.91 15.37 -22.99
N VAL A 66 -5.63 14.69 -24.10
CA VAL A 66 -5.37 13.24 -24.10
C VAL A 66 -4.11 12.90 -23.30
N VAL A 67 -3.02 13.68 -23.47
CA VAL A 67 -1.77 13.46 -22.73
C VAL A 67 -1.94 13.70 -21.23
N PHE A 68 -2.58 14.80 -20.83
CA PHE A 68 -2.83 15.08 -19.41
C PHE A 68 -3.76 14.06 -18.77
N GLY A 69 -4.80 13.63 -19.49
CA GLY A 69 -5.68 12.55 -19.04
C GLY A 69 -4.90 11.23 -18.85
N ALA A 70 -4.02 10.88 -19.79
CA ALA A 70 -3.18 9.68 -19.70
C ALA A 70 -2.22 9.75 -18.49
N LEU A 71 -1.59 10.91 -18.24
CA LEU A 71 -0.72 11.10 -17.08
C LEU A 71 -1.47 11.02 -15.75
N ALA A 72 -2.69 11.56 -15.68
CA ALA A 72 -3.55 11.46 -14.51
C ALA A 72 -3.96 10.00 -14.23
N CYS A 73 -4.40 9.27 -15.26
CA CYS A 73 -4.70 7.84 -15.16
C CYS A 73 -3.47 7.02 -14.76
N PHE A 74 -2.29 7.31 -15.33
CA PHE A 74 -1.05 6.63 -14.99
C PHE A 74 -0.63 6.88 -13.54
N SER A 75 -0.74 8.12 -13.06
CA SER A 75 -0.43 8.49 -11.69
C SER A 75 -1.36 7.79 -10.70
N TRP A 76 -2.66 7.71 -11.02
CA TRP A 76 -3.63 6.94 -10.24
C TRP A 76 -3.28 5.45 -10.23
N TYR A 77 -3.01 4.86 -11.38
CA TYR A 77 -2.65 3.44 -11.51
C TYR A 77 -1.37 3.09 -10.72
N LYS A 78 -0.34 3.93 -10.80
CA LYS A 78 0.90 3.74 -10.03
C LYS A 78 0.64 3.85 -8.53
N GLY A 79 -0.21 4.80 -8.11
CA GLY A 79 -0.66 4.94 -6.73
C GLY A 79 -1.40 3.70 -6.21
N ASP A 80 -2.34 3.16 -6.98
CA ASP A 80 -3.08 1.93 -6.64
C ASP A 80 -2.17 0.70 -6.61
N LYS A 81 -1.26 0.57 -7.57
CA LYS A 81 -0.29 -0.53 -7.60
C LYS A 81 0.64 -0.50 -6.38
N GLN A 82 1.11 0.68 -5.97
CA GLN A 82 1.91 0.83 -4.76
C GLN A 82 1.10 0.48 -3.50
N ARG A 83 -0.18 0.87 -3.46
CA ARG A 83 -1.08 0.51 -2.35
C ARG A 83 -1.23 -1.01 -2.23
N LYS A 84 -1.48 -1.72 -3.34
CA LYS A 84 -1.61 -3.18 -3.35
C LYS A 84 -0.35 -3.87 -2.83
N LYS A 85 0.84 -3.41 -3.25
CA LYS A 85 2.12 -3.94 -2.74
C LYS A 85 2.27 -3.73 -1.23
N ASN A 86 1.91 -2.56 -0.71
CA ASN A 86 2.02 -2.26 0.72
C ASN A 86 1.07 -3.14 1.56
N ILE A 87 -0.16 -3.38 1.09
CA ILE A 87 -1.12 -4.28 1.76
C ILE A 87 -0.60 -5.72 1.75
N GLN A 88 -0.04 -6.18 0.62
CA GLN A 88 0.55 -7.52 0.53
C GLN A 88 1.75 -7.66 1.46
N PHE A 89 2.57 -6.61 1.61
CA PHE A 89 3.70 -6.60 2.53
C PHE A 89 3.23 -6.65 4.00
N LEU A 90 2.18 -5.92 4.35
CA LEU A 90 1.56 -5.98 5.68
C LEU A 90 1.07 -7.39 6.01
N LYS A 91 0.44 -8.08 5.05
CA LYS A 91 0.03 -9.48 5.22
C LYS A 91 1.21 -10.42 5.48
N LYS A 92 2.35 -10.19 4.84
CA LYS A 92 3.59 -10.96 5.08
C LYS A 92 4.15 -10.69 6.48
N LEU A 93 4.12 -9.44 6.94
CA LEU A 93 4.52 -9.08 8.30
C LEU A 93 3.65 -9.76 9.36
N ASP A 94 2.32 -9.73 9.21
CA ASP A 94 1.39 -10.40 10.13
C ASP A 94 1.64 -11.92 10.17
N GLN A 95 1.89 -12.54 9.02
CA GLN A 95 2.20 -13.97 8.94
C GLN A 95 3.51 -14.32 9.65
N GLU A 96 4.54 -13.48 9.52
CA GLU A 96 5.83 -13.70 10.18
C GLU A 96 5.74 -13.52 11.69
N ILE A 97 4.99 -12.52 12.18
CA ILE A 97 4.71 -12.34 13.61
C ILE A 97 3.97 -13.54 14.19
N ALA A 98 2.92 -14.03 13.49
CA ALA A 98 2.19 -15.22 13.90
C ALA A 98 3.10 -16.45 13.97
N ARG A 99 3.97 -16.65 12.96
CA ARG A 99 4.96 -17.73 12.94
C ARG A 99 5.91 -17.69 14.14
N ARG A 100 6.39 -16.51 14.53
CA ARG A 100 7.27 -16.34 15.70
C ARG A 100 6.52 -16.61 17.01
N SER A 101 5.27 -16.15 17.12
CA SER A 101 4.41 -16.45 18.27
C SER A 101 4.14 -17.95 18.44
N ASP A 102 3.84 -18.66 17.35
CA ASP A 102 3.59 -20.11 17.37
C ASP A 102 4.85 -20.91 17.70
N LYS A 103 6.03 -20.47 17.20
CA LYS A 103 7.31 -21.06 17.59
C LYS A 103 7.63 -20.86 19.07
N SER A 104 7.35 -19.68 19.61
CA SER A 104 7.51 -19.38 21.04
C SER A 104 6.60 -20.26 21.91
N LYS A 105 5.36 -20.54 21.47
CA LYS A 105 4.45 -21.47 22.16
C LYS A 105 4.89 -22.94 22.05
N LYS A 106 5.48 -23.34 20.93
CA LYS A 106 5.90 -24.73 20.68
C LYS A 106 7.21 -25.09 21.38
N ASN A 107 8.08 -24.11 21.61
CA ASN A 107 9.30 -24.23 22.42
C ASN A 107 9.18 -23.35 23.67
N PRO A 108 8.35 -23.73 24.65
CA PRO A 108 8.36 -23.04 25.93
C PRO A 108 9.78 -23.12 26.52
N PRO A 109 10.30 -22.04 27.13
CA PRO A 109 11.55 -22.13 27.85
C PRO A 109 11.41 -23.27 28.87
N ALA A 110 12.40 -24.17 28.90
CA ALA A 110 12.46 -25.21 29.91
C ALA A 110 12.45 -24.53 31.28
N ILE A 111 11.30 -24.52 31.94
CA ILE A 111 11.17 -24.21 33.36
C ILE A 111 11.86 -25.37 34.06
N GLY A 112 13.16 -25.21 34.26
CA GLY A 112 14.03 -26.29 34.69
C GLY A 112 15.45 -25.77 34.85
N ASP A 113 15.62 -24.73 35.67
CA ASP A 113 16.70 -24.72 36.67
C ASP A 113 16.37 -23.77 37.82
N VAL A 114 15.68 -24.35 38.80
CA VAL A 114 16.02 -24.31 40.23
C VAL A 114 16.21 -22.93 40.87
N GLN A 115 15.08 -22.40 41.31
CA GLN A 115 14.94 -21.64 42.54
C GLN A 115 15.13 -22.59 43.75
N GLU A 116 16.37 -22.98 44.07
CA GLU A 116 16.79 -23.47 45.39
C GLU A 116 18.28 -23.14 45.56
N HIS A 117 18.68 -22.80 46.79
CA HIS A 117 19.88 -22.04 47.18
C HIS A 117 19.67 -20.52 46.99
N ILE A 118 19.58 -19.71 48.03
CA ILE A 118 20.31 -19.74 49.30
C ILE A 118 19.37 -19.25 50.41
N SER A 119 19.21 -20.10 51.42
CA SER A 119 18.74 -19.75 52.76
C SER A 119 19.90 -19.24 53.61
#